data_AF-A0A7C4R8F8-F1
#
_entry.id   AF-A0A7C4R8F8-F1
#
_cell.length_a   1.000
_cell.length_b   1.000
_cell.length_c   1.000
_cell.angle_alpha   90.00
_cell.angle_beta   90.00
_cell.angle_gamma   90.00
#
_symmetry.space_group_name_H-M   'P 1'
#
loop_
_entity.id
_entity.type
_entity.pdbx_description
1 polymer ?
#
loop_
_entity_poly.entity_id
_entity_poly.type
_entity_poly.pdbx_seq_one_letter_code
_entity_poly.pdbx_strand_id
1 'polypeptide(L)'
;AATAIAINDLLNLNLTSTQLIETAAMGESASAGSPHADNVSAAILGDFTLIVSREPLEVLRLRLPPNAEFAIVLPEIRVDTRLARSVLPRQVDLSSMVYNIGRAAAFVAGIALNNVEVMGKGMMDAVVEPARAHLIPGLNHVKELALRAGAAGVAISGAGPSIIAIVDSNKKNTKDIALAMKDAFEEVGVRSKPICAKPGQGARIIRRE
;
A
#
# COMPACT_ATOMS: atom_id res chain seq x y z
N ALA A 1 -9.57 -12.46 2.29
CA ALA A 1 -9.30 -12.24 3.73
C ALA A 1 -10.54 -12.43 4.59
N ALA A 2 -11.54 -11.54 4.52
CA ALA A 2 -12.74 -11.61 5.38
C ALA A 2 -13.44 -12.98 5.35
N THR A 3 -13.70 -13.52 4.15
CA THR A 3 -14.32 -14.85 3.99
C THR A 3 -13.51 -15.96 4.64
N ALA A 4 -12.19 -15.98 4.46
CA ALA A 4 -11.33 -17.01 5.04
C ALA A 4 -11.37 -17.00 6.58
N ILE A 5 -11.33 -15.80 7.19
CA ILE A 5 -11.44 -15.64 8.64
C ILE A 5 -12.82 -16.05 9.14
N ALA A 6 -13.89 -15.63 8.45
CA ALA A 6 -15.26 -15.95 8.83
C ALA A 6 -15.52 -17.47 8.78
N ILE A 7 -15.08 -18.15 7.72
CA ILE A 7 -15.25 -19.62 7.58
C ILE A 7 -14.39 -20.37 8.60
N ASN A 8 -13.17 -19.91 8.86
CA ASN A 8 -12.31 -20.50 9.88
C ASN A 8 -12.94 -20.43 11.29
N ASP A 9 -13.55 -19.30 11.66
CA ASP A 9 -14.26 -19.14 12.93
C ASP A 9 -15.57 -19.97 12.94
N LEU A 10 -16.38 -19.89 11.87
CA LEU A 10 -17.67 -20.59 11.77
C LEU A 10 -17.54 -22.11 11.89
N LEU A 11 -16.50 -22.69 11.27
CA LEU A 11 -16.29 -24.14 11.23
C LEU A 11 -15.25 -24.62 12.26
N ASN A 12 -14.73 -23.75 13.12
CA ASN A 12 -13.70 -24.07 14.12
C ASN A 12 -12.47 -24.79 13.54
N LEU A 13 -11.98 -24.34 12.38
CA LEU A 13 -10.93 -25.03 11.64
C LEU A 13 -9.53 -24.88 12.26
N ASN A 14 -9.36 -23.92 13.17
CA ASN A 14 -8.08 -23.63 13.85
C ASN A 14 -6.91 -23.42 12.88
N LEU A 15 -7.16 -22.82 11.72
CA LEU A 15 -6.12 -22.52 10.74
C LEU A 15 -5.14 -21.49 11.30
N THR A 16 -3.85 -21.73 11.05
CA THR A 16 -2.79 -20.74 11.29
C THR A 16 -2.95 -19.54 10.37
N SER A 17 -2.32 -18.41 10.74
CA SER A 17 -2.29 -17.21 9.90
C SER A 17 -1.76 -17.49 8.49
N THR A 18 -0.71 -18.31 8.35
CA THR A 18 -0.13 -18.69 7.05
C THR A 18 -1.16 -19.43 6.21
N GLN A 19 -1.84 -20.44 6.77
CA GLN A 19 -2.88 -21.20 6.07
C GLN A 19 -4.06 -20.31 5.66
N LEU A 20 -4.45 -19.34 6.49
CA LEU A 20 -5.48 -18.36 6.15
C LEU A 20 -5.06 -17.48 4.97
N ILE A 21 -3.79 -17.05 4.93
CA ILE A 21 -3.24 -16.25 3.84
C ILE A 21 -3.20 -17.06 2.55
N GLU A 22 -2.67 -18.29 2.59
CA GLU A 22 -2.65 -19.19 1.44
C GLU A 22 -4.06 -19.43 0.90
N THR A 23 -5.00 -19.74 1.80
CA THR A 23 -6.40 -19.97 1.45
C THR A 23 -7.03 -18.74 0.80
N ALA A 24 -6.82 -17.56 1.37
CA ALA A 24 -7.37 -16.32 0.82
C ALA A 24 -6.68 -15.88 -0.48
N ALA A 25 -5.38 -16.18 -0.66
CA ALA A 25 -4.63 -15.87 -1.87
C ALA A 25 -5.07 -16.71 -3.07
N MET A 26 -5.61 -17.92 -2.85
CA MET A 26 -6.25 -18.70 -3.93
C MET A 26 -7.43 -17.95 -4.57
N GLY A 27 -8.16 -17.13 -3.79
CA GLY A 27 -9.23 -16.27 -4.30
C GLY A 27 -8.73 -15.18 -5.25
N GLU A 28 -7.51 -14.66 -5.03
CA GLU A 28 -6.89 -13.66 -5.91
C GLU A 28 -6.52 -14.24 -7.28
N SER A 29 -6.24 -15.54 -7.36
CA SER A 29 -6.04 -16.21 -8.65
C SER A 29 -7.29 -16.11 -9.54
N ALA A 30 -8.47 -16.24 -8.95
CA ALA A 30 -9.73 -16.17 -9.68
C ALA A 30 -10.07 -14.73 -10.15
N SER A 31 -9.72 -13.71 -9.38
CA SER A 31 -10.03 -12.31 -9.69
C SER A 31 -8.96 -11.62 -10.54
N ALA A 32 -7.69 -11.89 -10.27
CA ALA A 32 -6.54 -11.17 -10.80
C ALA A 32 -5.58 -12.04 -11.62
N GLY A 33 -5.90 -13.33 -11.82
CA GLY A 33 -5.15 -14.27 -12.67
C GLY A 33 -3.86 -14.82 -12.06
N SER A 34 -3.46 -14.37 -10.86
CA SER A 34 -2.37 -14.98 -10.10
C SER A 34 -2.51 -14.68 -8.59
N PRO A 35 -2.06 -15.60 -7.72
CA PRO A 35 -2.15 -15.41 -6.28
C PRO A 35 -1.18 -14.32 -5.85
N HIS A 36 -1.71 -13.23 -5.29
CA HIS A 36 -0.92 -12.17 -4.70
C HIS A 36 -1.15 -12.19 -3.18
N ALA A 37 -0.14 -12.62 -2.44
CA ALA A 37 -0.24 -12.72 -1.00
C ALA A 37 -0.10 -11.36 -0.29
N ASP A 38 0.31 -10.29 -0.97
CA ASP A 38 0.66 -9.00 -0.37
C ASP A 38 -0.56 -8.31 0.26
N ASN A 39 -1.61 -8.08 -0.53
CA ASN A 39 -2.85 -7.47 -0.05
C ASN A 39 -3.56 -8.36 0.97
N VAL A 40 -3.58 -9.67 0.70
CA VAL A 40 -4.24 -10.66 1.56
C VAL A 40 -3.55 -10.76 2.92
N SER A 41 -2.22 -10.74 2.95
CA SER A 41 -1.42 -10.75 4.17
C SER A 41 -1.73 -9.54 5.03
N ALA A 42 -1.67 -8.34 4.47
CA ALA A 42 -1.99 -7.11 5.21
C ALA A 42 -3.46 -7.08 5.69
N ALA A 43 -4.38 -7.57 4.86
CA ALA A 43 -5.80 -7.65 5.23
C ALA A 43 -6.10 -8.67 6.35
N ILE A 44 -5.30 -9.72 6.50
CA ILE A 44 -5.45 -10.73 7.55
C ILE A 44 -4.70 -10.31 8.82
N LEU A 45 -3.43 -9.92 8.69
CA LEU A 45 -2.52 -9.69 9.81
C LEU A 45 -2.61 -8.28 10.39
N GLY A 46 -3.02 -7.30 9.59
CA GLY A 46 -2.91 -5.88 9.93
C GLY A 46 -1.49 -5.32 9.86
N ASP A 47 -1.37 -4.03 10.18
CA ASP A 47 -0.14 -3.25 10.10
C ASP A 47 0.58 -3.39 8.73
N PHE A 48 1.90 -3.51 8.75
CA PHE A 48 2.73 -3.72 7.58
C PHE A 48 3.18 -5.17 7.50
N THR A 49 3.02 -5.80 6.34
CA THR A 49 3.44 -7.18 6.11
C THR A 49 4.53 -7.27 5.06
N LEU A 50 5.58 -8.05 5.36
CA LEU A 50 6.67 -8.37 4.45
C LEU A 50 6.57 -9.85 4.07
N ILE A 51 6.46 -10.13 2.77
CA ILE A 51 6.57 -11.49 2.24
C ILE A 51 8.05 -11.80 2.09
N VAL A 52 8.58 -12.67 2.95
CA VAL A 52 9.99 -13.10 2.94
C VAL A 52 10.20 -14.20 1.91
N SER A 53 9.26 -15.14 1.84
CA SER A 53 9.27 -16.24 0.88
C SER A 53 7.85 -16.52 0.39
N ARG A 54 7.73 -16.99 -0.86
CA ARG A 54 6.45 -17.44 -1.43
C ARG A 54 6.29 -18.95 -1.35
N GLU A 55 7.39 -19.70 -1.39
CA GLU A 55 7.40 -21.17 -1.40
C GLU A 55 8.60 -21.69 -0.56
N PRO A 56 8.38 -22.14 0.68
CA PRO A 56 7.13 -22.06 1.44
C PRO A 56 6.74 -20.59 1.74
N LEU A 57 5.45 -20.32 1.94
CA LEU A 57 4.99 -18.96 2.27
C LEU A 57 5.50 -18.55 3.65
N GLU A 58 6.23 -17.44 3.71
CA GLU A 58 6.68 -16.81 4.94
C GLU A 58 6.33 -15.32 4.92
N VAL A 59 5.60 -14.89 5.94
CA VAL A 59 5.13 -13.51 6.07
C VAL A 59 5.45 -12.99 7.47
N LEU A 60 6.15 -11.85 7.52
CA LEU A 60 6.40 -11.11 8.75
C LEU A 60 5.40 -9.98 8.89
N ARG A 61 4.86 -9.78 10.09
CA ARG A 61 4.11 -8.57 10.45
C ARG A 61 5.01 -7.65 11.26
N LEU A 62 5.13 -6.41 10.81
CA LEU A 62 5.81 -5.33 11.53
C LEU A 62 4.77 -4.31 11.98
N ARG A 63 4.79 -3.96 13.27
CA ARG A 63 3.96 -2.87 13.79
C ARG A 63 4.52 -1.55 13.28
N LEU A 64 3.66 -0.73 12.70
CA LEU A 64 4.03 0.60 12.25
C LEU A 64 4.25 1.55 13.44
N PRO A 65 5.03 2.63 13.26
CA PRO A 65 5.20 3.64 14.31
C PRO A 65 3.84 4.19 14.76
N PRO A 66 3.61 4.45 16.06
CA PRO A 66 2.30 4.92 16.55
C PRO A 66 1.84 6.26 15.94
N ASN A 67 2.79 7.08 15.50
CA ASN A 67 2.58 8.36 14.84
C ASN A 67 2.52 8.26 13.29
N ALA A 68 2.55 7.05 12.73
CA ALA A 68 2.36 6.85 11.30
C ALA A 68 0.87 6.87 10.95
N GLU A 69 0.45 7.91 10.24
CA GLU A 69 -0.87 8.02 9.62
C GLU A 69 -0.74 8.06 8.09
N PHE A 70 -1.87 7.86 7.39
CA PHE A 70 -1.91 7.82 5.94
C PHE A 70 -2.95 8.80 5.40
N ALA A 71 -2.51 9.69 4.51
CA ALA A 71 -3.39 10.47 3.65
C ALA A 71 -3.54 9.72 2.33
N ILE A 72 -4.77 9.42 1.95
CA ILE A 72 -5.10 8.70 0.72
C ILE A 72 -6.02 9.58 -0.11
N VAL A 73 -5.82 9.63 -1.42
CA VAL A 73 -6.75 10.26 -2.35
C VAL A 73 -7.17 9.24 -3.41
N LEU A 74 -8.47 9.18 -3.65
CA LEU A 74 -9.11 8.29 -4.62
C LEU A 74 -9.59 9.13 -5.81
N PRO A 75 -8.82 9.26 -6.89
CA PRO A 75 -9.29 9.94 -8.10
C PRO A 75 -10.39 9.12 -8.78
N GLU A 76 -11.39 9.80 -9.34
CA GLU A 76 -12.48 9.19 -10.12
C GLU A 76 -12.04 8.84 -11.55
N ILE A 77 -10.94 8.10 -11.66
CA ILE A 77 -10.43 7.56 -12.91
C ILE A 77 -10.42 6.04 -12.84
N ARG A 78 -10.53 5.38 -14.00
CA ARG A 78 -10.44 3.92 -14.09
C ARG A 78 -9.11 3.54 -14.70
N VAL A 79 -8.31 2.81 -13.93
CA VAL A 79 -7.09 2.15 -14.42
C VAL A 79 -7.32 0.66 -14.35
N ASP A 80 -7.21 -0.02 -15.49
CA ASP A 80 -7.32 -1.48 -15.54
C ASP A 80 -6.05 -2.13 -14.96
N THR A 81 -6.20 -3.04 -14.01
CA THR A 81 -5.07 -3.71 -13.33
C THR A 81 -4.20 -4.52 -14.31
N ARG A 82 -4.79 -5.10 -15.36
CA ARG A 82 -4.05 -5.80 -16.42
C ARG A 82 -3.22 -4.82 -17.23
N LEU A 83 -3.76 -3.65 -17.56
CA LEU A 83 -3.01 -2.57 -18.22
C LEU A 83 -1.87 -2.07 -17.34
N ALA A 84 -2.12 -1.82 -16.05
CA ALA A 84 -1.09 -1.38 -15.10
C ALA A 84 0.02 -2.42 -14.89
N ARG A 85 -0.22 -3.70 -15.19
CA ARG A 85 0.81 -4.76 -15.23
C ARG A 85 1.51 -4.83 -16.57
N SER A 86 0.81 -4.64 -17.69
CA SER A 86 1.41 -4.75 -19.03
C SER A 86 2.40 -3.64 -19.35
N VAL A 87 2.31 -2.49 -18.68
CA VAL A 87 3.25 -1.37 -18.86
C VAL A 87 4.57 -1.56 -18.12
N LEU A 88 4.69 -2.58 -17.27
CA LEU A 88 5.91 -2.80 -16.48
C LEU A 88 7.04 -3.35 -17.36
N PRO A 89 8.28 -2.86 -17.19
CA PRO A 89 9.41 -3.35 -17.96
C PRO A 89 9.71 -4.81 -17.58
N ARG A 90 10.11 -5.61 -18.58
CA ARG A 90 10.54 -7.00 -18.37
C ARG A 90 11.96 -7.12 -17.81
N GLN A 91 12.76 -6.08 -17.96
CA GLN A 91 14.15 -6.00 -17.51
C GLN A 91 14.36 -4.66 -16.83
N VAL A 92 15.19 -4.65 -15.79
CA VAL A 92 15.59 -3.44 -15.07
C VAL A 92 17.11 -3.37 -15.07
N ASP A 93 17.64 -2.16 -15.15
CA ASP A 93 19.06 -1.91 -14.99
C ASP A 93 19.49 -2.14 -13.53
N LEU A 94 20.74 -2.56 -13.35
CA LEU A 94 21.29 -2.85 -12.02
C LEU A 94 21.23 -1.64 -11.09
N SER A 95 21.44 -0.43 -11.60
CA SER A 95 21.33 0.81 -10.83
C SER A 95 19.93 1.02 -10.24
N SER A 96 18.87 0.84 -11.04
CA SER A 96 17.49 0.90 -10.56
C SER A 96 17.19 -0.17 -9.51
N MET A 97 17.70 -1.39 -9.70
CA MET A 97 17.55 -2.47 -8.72
C MET A 97 18.23 -2.13 -7.38
N VAL A 98 19.49 -1.68 -7.41
CA VAL A 98 20.24 -1.26 -6.22
C VAL A 98 19.52 -0.11 -5.51
N TYR A 99 19.01 0.86 -6.27
CA TYR A 99 18.23 1.97 -5.73
C TYR A 99 16.99 1.49 -5.00
N ASN A 100 16.15 0.68 -5.65
CA ASN A 100 14.90 0.17 -5.07
C ASN A 100 15.14 -0.72 -3.84
N ILE A 101 16.16 -1.57 -3.84
CA ILE A 101 16.53 -2.37 -2.66
C ILE A 101 16.90 -1.43 -1.50
N GLY A 102 17.69 -0.39 -1.76
CA GLY A 102 18.01 0.62 -0.75
C GLY A 102 16.77 1.34 -0.21
N ARG A 103 15.78 1.65 -1.06
CA ARG A 103 14.51 2.28 -0.65
C ARG A 103 13.63 1.36 0.18
N ALA A 104 13.48 0.10 -0.23
CA ALA A 104 12.75 -0.90 0.54
C ALA A 104 13.40 -1.13 1.92
N ALA A 105 14.74 -1.25 1.96
CA ALA A 105 15.49 -1.37 3.21
C ALA A 105 15.31 -0.12 4.11
N ALA A 106 15.34 1.08 3.53
CA ALA A 106 15.08 2.32 4.26
C ALA A 106 13.65 2.35 4.84
N PHE A 107 12.65 1.87 4.10
CA PHE A 107 11.27 1.79 4.61
C PHE A 107 11.18 0.89 5.86
N VAL A 108 11.73 -0.32 5.77
CA VAL A 108 11.77 -1.28 6.89
C VAL A 108 12.59 -0.76 8.06
N ALA A 109 13.74 -0.13 7.80
CA ALA A 109 14.55 0.51 8.83
C ALA A 109 13.79 1.65 9.53
N GLY A 110 13.02 2.44 8.78
CA GLY A 110 12.14 3.47 9.33
C GLY A 110 11.10 2.90 10.30
N ILE A 111 10.52 1.74 9.98
CA ILE A 111 9.63 1.02 10.92
C ILE A 111 10.39 0.61 12.18
N ALA A 112 11.53 -0.08 12.02
CA ALA A 112 12.32 -0.58 13.14
C ALA A 112 12.81 0.53 14.07
N LEU A 113 13.07 1.72 13.53
CA LEU A 113 13.54 2.91 14.27
C LEU A 113 12.40 3.83 14.73
N ASN A 114 11.14 3.49 14.50
CA ASN A 114 9.98 4.37 14.72
C ASN A 114 10.13 5.76 14.09
N ASN A 115 10.69 5.83 12.88
CA ASN A 115 11.01 7.06 12.18
C ASN A 115 10.25 7.18 10.85
N VAL A 116 9.14 7.92 10.89
CA VAL A 116 8.24 8.14 9.75
C VAL A 116 8.91 8.88 8.59
N GLU A 117 9.85 9.78 8.86
CA GLU A 117 10.62 10.48 7.81
C GLU A 117 11.52 9.52 7.03
N VAL A 118 12.16 8.57 7.74
CA VAL A 118 12.97 7.53 7.11
C VAL A 118 12.09 6.57 6.32
N MET A 119 10.90 6.23 6.83
CA MET A 119 9.91 5.46 6.07
C MET A 119 9.54 6.18 4.77
N GLY A 120 9.24 7.48 4.84
CA GLY A 120 8.87 8.29 3.69
C GLY A 120 9.94 8.31 2.58
N LYS A 121 11.23 8.38 2.96
CA LYS A 121 12.37 8.25 2.02
C LYS A 121 12.44 6.89 1.32
N GLY A 122 11.81 5.86 1.90
CA GLY A 122 11.69 4.52 1.34
C GLY A 122 10.52 4.35 0.36
N MET A 123 9.62 5.34 0.25
CA MET A 123 8.50 5.32 -0.71
C MET A 123 8.87 5.86 -2.10
N MET A 124 10.14 5.75 -2.50
CA MET A 124 10.60 6.13 -3.84
C MET A 124 10.89 4.87 -4.65
N ASP A 125 10.53 4.90 -5.94
CA ASP A 125 10.64 3.76 -6.83
C ASP A 125 11.13 4.24 -8.20
N ALA A 126 12.18 3.59 -8.70
CA ALA A 126 12.78 3.89 -9.99
C ALA A 126 12.18 3.08 -11.15
N VAL A 127 11.31 2.10 -10.87
CA VAL A 127 10.87 1.10 -11.86
C VAL A 127 9.36 1.11 -12.08
N VAL A 128 8.56 0.79 -11.06
CA VAL A 128 7.12 0.51 -11.22
C VAL A 128 6.33 1.80 -11.33
N GLU A 129 6.59 2.77 -10.46
CA GLU A 129 5.91 4.06 -10.44
C GLU A 129 6.17 4.86 -11.73
N PRO A 130 7.41 5.04 -12.23
CA PRO A 130 7.64 5.73 -13.50
C PRO A 130 6.94 5.04 -14.68
N ALA A 131 6.93 3.70 -14.71
CA ALA A 131 6.23 2.93 -15.74
C ALA A 131 4.70 3.13 -15.70
N ARG A 132 4.12 3.33 -14.51
CA ARG A 132 2.67 3.55 -14.32
C ARG A 132 2.25 5.01 -14.35
N ALA A 133 3.17 5.96 -14.24
CA ALA A 133 2.86 7.38 -14.04
C ALA A 133 1.91 7.94 -15.11
N HIS A 134 2.10 7.55 -16.36
CA HIS A 134 1.28 8.00 -17.49
C HIS A 134 -0.19 7.52 -17.44
N LEU A 135 -0.50 6.52 -16.61
CA LEU A 135 -1.87 6.02 -16.42
C LEU A 135 -2.68 6.88 -15.44
N ILE A 136 -2.03 7.78 -14.70
CA ILE A 136 -2.64 8.60 -13.65
C ILE A 136 -2.40 10.08 -13.97
N PRO A 137 -3.35 10.75 -14.66
CA PRO A 137 -3.27 12.18 -14.94
C PRO A 137 -3.06 12.99 -13.66
N GLY A 138 -2.06 13.87 -13.65
CA GLY A 138 -1.76 14.72 -12.48
C GLY A 138 -0.95 14.06 -11.37
N LEU A 139 -0.49 12.80 -11.50
CA LEU A 139 0.30 12.11 -10.48
C LEU A 139 1.44 12.96 -9.90
N ASN A 140 2.29 13.52 -10.77
CA ASN A 140 3.45 14.29 -10.34
C ASN A 140 3.06 15.55 -9.56
N HIS A 141 1.99 16.22 -9.99
CA HIS A 141 1.45 17.41 -9.32
C HIS A 141 0.92 17.06 -7.92
N VAL A 142 0.16 15.96 -7.81
CA VAL A 142 -0.36 15.46 -6.53
C VAL A 142 0.78 15.08 -5.58
N LYS A 143 1.81 14.40 -6.09
CA LYS A 143 3.01 14.04 -5.29
C LYS A 143 3.73 15.29 -4.79
N GLU A 144 3.91 16.28 -5.65
CA GLU A 144 4.56 17.53 -5.29
C GLU A 144 3.77 18.30 -4.22
N LEU A 145 2.46 18.50 -4.39
CA LEU A 145 1.66 19.21 -3.39
C LEU A 145 1.58 18.46 -2.06
N ALA A 146 1.50 17.13 -2.07
CA ALA A 146 1.54 16.32 -0.85
C ALA A 146 2.85 16.50 -0.08
N LEU A 147 3.99 16.45 -0.77
CA LEU A 147 5.30 16.68 -0.15
C LEU A 147 5.45 18.11 0.37
N ARG A 148 4.98 19.12 -0.38
CA ARG A 148 4.96 20.53 0.05
C ARG A 148 4.06 20.74 1.28
N ALA A 149 2.94 20.03 1.37
CA ALA A 149 2.05 20.04 2.53
C ALA A 149 2.69 19.37 3.77
N GLY A 150 3.74 18.57 3.57
CA GLY A 150 4.53 17.94 4.63
C GLY A 150 4.35 16.43 4.77
N ALA A 151 3.89 15.75 3.71
CA ALA A 151 3.99 14.29 3.66
C ALA A 151 5.46 13.86 3.75
N ALA A 152 5.74 12.79 4.50
CA ALA A 152 7.09 12.24 4.59
C ALA A 152 7.46 11.45 3.32
N GLY A 153 6.48 10.84 2.65
CA GLY A 153 6.65 10.11 1.40
C GLY A 153 5.30 9.88 0.72
N VAL A 154 5.32 9.72 -0.60
CA VAL A 154 4.11 9.61 -1.43
C VAL A 154 4.37 8.59 -2.54
N ALA A 155 3.42 7.67 -2.75
CA ALA A 155 3.49 6.65 -3.78
C ALA A 155 2.10 6.33 -4.36
N ILE A 156 2.09 5.67 -5.51
CA ILE A 156 0.88 4.99 -6.01
C ILE A 156 0.49 3.88 -5.02
N SER A 157 -0.78 3.82 -4.65
CA SER A 157 -1.33 2.72 -3.84
C SER A 157 -1.68 1.53 -4.73
N GLY A 158 -0.92 0.44 -4.59
CA GLY A 158 -1.10 -0.78 -5.39
C GLY A 158 -0.86 -0.53 -6.88
N ALA A 159 -1.84 -0.90 -7.72
CA ALA A 159 -1.81 -0.63 -9.17
C ALA A 159 -2.22 0.81 -9.52
N GLY A 160 -2.68 1.60 -8.55
CA GLY A 160 -3.36 2.86 -8.78
C GLY A 160 -4.84 2.67 -9.13
N PRO A 161 -5.56 3.78 -9.39
CA PRO A 161 -5.06 5.15 -9.49
C PRO A 161 -4.94 5.90 -8.14
N SER A 162 -5.35 5.27 -7.04
CA SER A 162 -5.26 5.85 -5.70
C SER A 162 -3.82 6.20 -5.34
N ILE A 163 -3.63 7.34 -4.70
CA ILE A 163 -2.32 7.80 -4.21
C ILE A 163 -2.34 7.76 -2.68
N ILE A 164 -1.25 7.28 -2.09
CA ILE A 164 -1.05 7.18 -0.65
C ILE A 164 0.18 7.99 -0.24
N ALA A 165 0.02 8.77 0.82
CA ALA A 165 1.07 9.53 1.46
C ALA A 165 1.19 9.09 2.93
N ILE A 166 2.41 8.89 3.40
CA ILE A 166 2.69 8.66 4.82
C ILE A 166 2.91 9.99 5.54
N VAL A 167 2.31 10.12 6.72
CA VAL A 167 2.27 11.34 7.50
C VAL A 167 2.78 11.05 8.91
N ASP A 168 3.71 11.89 9.39
CA ASP A 168 4.07 11.94 10.80
C ASP A 168 3.04 12.80 11.54
N SER A 169 2.12 12.15 12.26
CA SER A 169 1.02 12.82 12.96
C SER A 169 1.50 13.72 14.11
N ASN A 170 2.77 13.63 14.53
CA ASN A 170 3.36 14.55 15.50
C ASN A 170 3.76 15.88 14.86
N LYS A 171 3.89 15.94 13.53
CA LYS A 171 4.37 17.12 12.78
C LYS A 171 3.30 17.77 11.93
N LYS A 172 2.41 16.97 11.33
CA LYS A 172 1.42 17.43 10.35
C LYS A 172 0.08 16.76 10.58
N ASN A 173 -0.99 17.47 10.23
CA ASN A 173 -2.34 16.92 10.23
C ASN A 173 -2.57 16.16 8.92
N THR A 174 -2.89 14.87 9.02
CA THR A 174 -3.18 13.98 7.88
C THR A 174 -4.28 14.53 6.97
N LYS A 175 -5.27 15.25 7.54
CA LYS A 175 -6.36 15.86 6.77
C LYS A 175 -5.88 16.93 5.81
N ASP A 176 -4.93 17.76 6.22
CA ASP A 176 -4.43 18.87 5.40
C ASP A 176 -3.69 18.32 4.17
N ILE A 177 -2.92 17.26 4.35
CA ILE A 177 -2.23 16.56 3.25
C ILE A 177 -3.23 15.88 2.33
N ALA A 178 -4.24 15.20 2.87
CA ALA A 178 -5.28 14.56 2.05
C ALA A 178 -6.08 15.59 1.23
N LEU A 179 -6.37 16.76 1.79
CA LEU A 179 -7.01 17.87 1.06
C LEU A 179 -6.08 18.46 0.00
N ALA A 180 -4.81 18.70 0.29
CA ALA A 180 -3.85 19.16 -0.72
C ALA A 180 -3.73 18.19 -1.91
N MET A 181 -3.77 16.87 -1.65
CA MET A 181 -3.80 15.86 -2.69
C MET A 181 -5.09 15.88 -3.52
N LYS A 182 -6.24 16.11 -2.88
CA LYS A 182 -7.54 16.28 -3.56
C LYS A 182 -7.50 17.50 -4.48
N ASP A 183 -7.06 18.65 -3.94
CA ASP A 183 -7.05 19.91 -4.66
C ASP A 183 -6.08 19.88 -5.84
N ALA A 184 -4.93 19.19 -5.71
CA ALA A 184 -4.03 18.90 -6.84
C ALA A 184 -4.73 18.15 -7.99
N PHE A 185 -5.57 17.16 -7.68
CA PHE A 185 -6.35 16.47 -8.72
C PHE A 185 -7.40 17.39 -9.34
N GLU A 186 -8.05 18.24 -8.54
CA GLU A 186 -9.04 19.20 -9.05
C GLU A 186 -8.43 20.24 -9.99
N GLU A 187 -7.20 20.71 -9.72
CA GLU A 187 -6.46 21.64 -10.58
C GLU A 187 -6.18 21.06 -11.97
N VAL A 188 -6.10 19.73 -12.11
CA VAL A 188 -5.95 19.04 -13.39
C VAL A 188 -7.28 18.50 -13.94
N GLY A 189 -8.42 18.92 -13.38
CA GLY A 189 -9.75 18.56 -13.83
C GLY A 189 -10.20 17.15 -13.45
N VAL A 190 -9.56 16.52 -12.46
CA VAL A 190 -9.90 15.18 -11.97
C VAL A 190 -10.61 15.29 -10.63
N ARG A 191 -11.88 14.84 -10.56
CA ARG A 191 -12.58 14.70 -9.28
C ARG A 191 -11.92 13.62 -8.43
N SER A 192 -11.85 13.83 -7.13
CA SER A 192 -11.23 12.86 -6.23
C SER A 192 -11.79 12.92 -4.81
N LYS A 193 -11.63 11.84 -4.05
CA LYS A 193 -12.07 11.71 -2.65
C LYS A 193 -10.88 11.54 -1.70
N PRO A 194 -10.68 12.44 -0.72
CA PRO A 194 -9.65 12.30 0.30
C PRO A 194 -10.11 11.36 1.42
N ILE A 195 -9.17 10.61 1.99
CA ILE A 195 -9.35 9.69 3.12
C ILE A 195 -8.15 9.85 4.06
N CYS A 196 -8.42 9.95 5.37
CA CYS A 196 -7.42 9.82 6.41
C CYS A 196 -7.52 8.42 7.01
N ALA A 197 -6.40 7.72 7.13
CA ALA A 197 -6.36 6.36 7.61
C ALA A 197 -5.24 6.14 8.64
N LYS A 198 -5.43 5.12 9.47
CA LYS A 198 -4.44 4.58 10.40
C LYS A 198 -4.13 3.13 10.01
N PRO A 199 -2.98 2.58 10.44
CA PRO A 199 -2.70 1.16 10.32
C PRO A 199 -3.89 0.31 10.78
N GLY A 200 -4.38 -0.57 9.91
CA GLY A 200 -5.48 -1.47 10.22
C GLY A 200 -5.04 -2.62 11.13
N GLN A 201 -5.95 -3.16 11.93
CA GLN A 201 -5.66 -4.28 12.83
C GLN A 201 -5.76 -5.67 12.15
N GLY A 202 -6.02 -5.69 10.84
CA GLY A 202 -6.41 -6.90 10.12
C GLY A 202 -7.91 -7.20 10.28
N ALA A 203 -8.39 -8.16 9.50
CA ALA A 203 -9.76 -8.65 9.57
C ALA A 203 -9.99 -9.41 10.90
N ARG A 204 -11.17 -9.20 11.49
CA ARG A 204 -11.56 -9.78 12.77
C ARG A 204 -13.05 -10.05 12.82
N ILE A 205 -13.46 -11.00 13.65
CA ILE A 205 -14.87 -11.26 13.94
C ILE A 205 -15.43 -10.09 14.75
N ILE A 206 -16.49 -9.46 14.24
CA ILE A 206 -17.14 -8.31 14.89
C ILE A 206 -18.32 -8.73 15.79
N ARG A 207 -18.91 -9.89 15.53
CA ARG A 207 -20.02 -10.47 16.29
C ARG A 207 -20.05 -11.98 16.05
N ARG A 208 -20.30 -12.75 17.12
CA ARG A 208 -20.73 -14.15 17.04
C ARG A 208 -22.24 -14.17 17.28
N GLU A 209 -22.97 -14.96 16.50
CA GLU A 209 -24.38 -15.24 16.77
C GLU A 209 -24.52 -16.14 18.00
#